data_AF-A0A1D2M1J0-F1
#
_entry.id   AF-A0A1D2M1J0-F1
#
_cell.length_a   1.000
_cell.length_b   1.000
_cell.length_c   1.000
_cell.angle_alpha   90.00
_cell.angle_beta   90.00
_cell.angle_gamma   90.00
#
_symmetry.space_group_name_H-M   'P 1'
#
loop_
_entity.id
_entity.type
_entity.pdbx_description
1 polymer ?
#
loop_
_entity_poly.entity_id
_entity_poly.type
_entity_poly.pdbx_seq_one_letter_code
_entity_poly.pdbx_strand_id
1 'polypeptide(L)' 'MANADNPKTGDQGICSWYGAEGEIPPGHPTACNEGFDRFAMKVAHKSLPCGTRLRVTNDDNGKKLM' A
#
# COMPACT_ATOMS: atom_id res chain seq x y z
N MET A 1 14.63 34.23 -0.35
CA MET A 1 13.29 33.68 -0.63
C MET A 1 13.40 32.17 -0.48
N ALA A 2 13.20 31.66 0.74
CA ALA A 2 13.29 30.23 1.03
C ALA A 2 12.00 29.55 0.55
N ASN A 3 12.14 28.54 -0.30
CA ASN A 3 11.01 27.71 -0.74
C ASN A 3 10.44 26.99 0.48
N ALA A 4 9.14 27.13 0.69
CA ALA A 4 8.43 26.47 1.78
C ALA A 4 8.60 24.96 1.63
N ASP A 5 9.32 24.38 2.59
CA ASP A 5 9.34 22.96 2.88
C ASP A 5 7.90 22.47 2.95
N ASN A 6 7.45 21.75 1.92
CA ASN A 6 6.21 21.00 2.01
C ASN A 6 6.53 19.74 2.84
N PRO A 7 6.07 19.61 4.09
CA PRO A 7 6.27 18.37 4.82
C PRO A 7 5.56 17.28 4.03
N LYS A 8 6.30 16.29 3.52
CA LYS A 8 5.70 15.05 3.03
C LYS A 8 5.01 14.40 4.24
N THR A 9 3.73 14.69 4.44
CA THR A 9 2.90 14.15 5.55
C THR A 9 2.54 12.69 5.32
N GLY A 10 3.53 11.81 5.21
CA GLY A 10 3.35 10.38 5.02
C GLY A 10 4.64 9.59 5.22
N ASP A 11 4.51 8.34 5.66
CA ASP A 11 5.65 7.44 5.81
C ASP A 11 6.30 7.12 4.45
N GLN A 12 7.62 7.03 4.42
CA GLN A 12 8.40 6.62 3.25
C GLN A 12 9.09 5.29 3.52
N GLY A 13 9.15 4.43 2.50
CA GLY A 13 9.80 3.13 2.61
C GLY A 13 9.73 2.33 1.32
N ILE A 14 10.34 1.14 1.34
CA ILE A 14 10.30 0.20 0.23
C ILE A 14 8.90 -0.40 0.15
N CYS A 15 8.27 -0.27 -1.00
CA CYS A 15 7.04 -0.99 -1.32
C CYS A 15 7.40 -2.24 -2.13
N SER A 16 6.89 -3.39 -1.70
CA SER A 16 6.97 -4.66 -2.44
C SER A 16 5.56 -5.16 -2.77
N TRP A 17 5.49 -6.08 -3.74
CA TRP A 17 4.26 -6.78 -4.12
C TRP A 17 4.36 -8.25 -3.70
N TYR A 18 3.20 -8.88 -3.51
CA TYR A 18 3.06 -10.30 -3.13
C TYR A 18 1.83 -10.91 -3.81
N GLY A 19 1.69 -12.23 -3.78
CA GLY A 19 0.56 -12.90 -4.41
C GLY A 19 0.81 -13.29 -5.86
N ALA A 20 2.03 -13.76 -6.14
CA ALA A 20 2.31 -14.47 -7.37
C ALA A 20 1.33 -15.65 -7.54
N GLU A 21 1.17 -16.11 -8.77
CA GLU A 21 0.26 -17.22 -9.07
C GLU A 21 0.63 -18.46 -8.25
N GLY A 22 -0.34 -19.00 -7.50
CA GLY A 22 -0.15 -20.14 -6.61
C GLY A 22 0.55 -19.85 -5.29
N GLU A 23 1.02 -18.62 -5.04
CA GLU A 23 1.67 -18.25 -3.77
C GLU A 23 0.69 -18.23 -2.60
N ILE A 24 -0.48 -17.61 -2.80
CA ILE A 24 -1.53 -17.49 -1.79
C ILE A 24 -2.86 -17.94 -2.40
N PRO A 25 -3.58 -18.88 -1.77
CA PRO A 25 -4.90 -19.30 -2.23
C PRO A 25 -5.91 -18.13 -2.24
N PRO A 26 -6.77 -18.02 -3.28
CA PRO A 26 -7.87 -17.08 -3.29
C PRO A 26 -8.75 -17.25 -2.05
N GLY A 27 -9.12 -16.14 -1.40
CA GLY A 27 -9.95 -16.16 -0.20
C GLY A 27 -9.22 -16.52 1.10
N HIS A 28 -7.90 -16.77 1.07
CA HIS A 28 -7.12 -16.96 2.29
C HIS A 28 -7.27 -15.75 3.22
N PRO A 29 -7.49 -15.95 4.54
CA PRO A 29 -7.71 -14.84 5.46
C PRO A 29 -6.48 -13.93 5.53
N THR A 30 -6.71 -12.62 5.44
CA THR A 30 -5.71 -11.58 5.68
C THR A 30 -5.79 -11.06 7.12
N ALA A 31 -4.82 -10.26 7.56
CA ALA A 31 -4.84 -9.63 8.90
C ALA A 31 -6.08 -8.73 9.12
N CYS A 32 -6.67 -8.20 8.04
CA CYS A 32 -7.90 -7.43 8.10
C CYS A 32 -9.17 -8.27 8.00
N ASN A 33 -9.05 -9.59 8.12
CA ASN A 33 -10.14 -10.56 8.07
C ASN A 33 -10.93 -10.55 6.75
N GLU A 34 -10.32 -10.03 5.68
CA GLU A 34 -10.84 -10.11 4.32
C GLU A 34 -10.14 -11.25 3.58
N GLY A 35 -10.84 -11.89 2.64
CA GLY A 35 -10.23 -12.87 1.75
C GLY A 35 -9.20 -12.22 0.84
N PHE A 36 -8.06 -12.90 0.66
CA PHE A 36 -7.02 -12.48 -0.27
C PHE A 36 -7.48 -12.57 -1.73
N ASP A 37 -7.21 -11.51 -2.50
CA ASP A 37 -7.40 -11.43 -3.95
C ASP A 37 -6.19 -10.75 -4.57
N ARG A 38 -5.48 -11.46 -5.46
CA ARG A 38 -4.25 -11.00 -6.12
C ARG A 38 -4.46 -9.85 -7.10
N PHE A 39 -5.70 -9.61 -7.55
CA PHE A 39 -6.04 -8.55 -8.48
C PHE A 39 -6.66 -7.33 -7.78
N ALA A 40 -6.91 -7.43 -6.47
CA ALA A 40 -7.47 -6.32 -5.71
C ALA A 40 -6.43 -5.22 -5.47
N MET A 41 -6.87 -3.97 -5.55
CA MET A 41 -6.06 -2.81 -5.16
C MET A 41 -6.04 -2.69 -3.62
N LYS A 42 -5.17 -3.47 -2.97
CA LYS A 42 -4.98 -3.45 -1.51
C LYS A 42 -3.51 -3.30 -1.13
N VAL A 43 -3.26 -2.72 0.04
CA VAL A 43 -1.93 -2.57 0.64
C VAL A 43 -1.93 -3.18 2.04
N ALA A 44 -0.82 -3.80 2.41
CA ALA A 44 -0.60 -4.26 3.78
C ALA A 44 0.31 -3.26 4.50
N HIS A 45 -0.14 -2.73 5.65
CA HIS A 45 0.65 -1.86 6.50
C HIS A 45 0.72 -2.42 7.92
N LYS A 46 1.86 -2.23 8.61
CA LYS A 46 2.14 -2.88 9.90
C LYS A 46 1.34 -2.31 11.07
N SER A 47 1.04 -1.01 11.04
CA SER A 47 0.49 -0.28 12.19
C SER A 47 -0.80 0.49 11.90
N LEU A 48 -1.18 0.62 10.62
CA LEU A 48 -2.39 1.38 10.30
C LEU A 48 -3.62 0.48 10.49
N PRO A 49 -4.72 1.03 11.03
CA PRO A 49 -5.96 0.26 11.17
C PRO A 49 -6.47 -0.23 9.81
N CYS A 50 -7.09 -1.41 9.81
CA CYS A 50 -7.82 -1.93 8.65
C CYS A 50 -8.91 -0.95 8.21
N GLY A 51 -9.10 -0.80 6.89
CA GLY A 51 -10.02 0.16 6.30
C GLY A 51 -9.44 1.59 6.13
N THR A 52 -8.19 1.82 6.51
CA THR A 52 -7.50 3.08 6.21
C THR A 52 -7.33 3.24 4.69
N ARG A 53 -7.71 4.42 4.16
CA ARG A 53 -7.46 4.78 2.76
C ARG A 53 -6.14 5.51 2.65
N LEU A 54 -5.29 5.07 1.73
CA LEU A 54 -3.93 5.59 1.54
C LEU A 54 -3.74 6.06 0.11
N ARG A 55 -2.90 7.08 -0.06
CA ARG A 55 -2.36 7.46 -1.37
C ARG A 55 -0.91 7.01 -1.43
N VAL A 56 -0.60 6.05 -2.30
CA VAL A 56 0.77 5.60 -2.53
C VAL A 56 1.34 6.39 -3.70
N THR A 57 2.54 6.96 -3.51
CA THR A 57 3.29 7.64 -4.58
C THR A 57 4.57 6.86 -4.82
N ASN A 58 4.84 6.51 -6.07
CA ASN A 58 6.15 6.02 -6.48
C ASN A 58 7.03 7.24 -6.78
N ASP A 59 8.03 7.48 -5.94
CA ASP A 59 8.92 8.65 -6.04
C ASP A 59 9.83 8.57 -7.30
N ASP A 60 10.07 7.39 -7.88
CA ASP A 60 10.93 7.22 -9.06
C ASP A 60 10.26 7.74 -10.35
N ASN A 61 8.94 7.57 -10.47
CA ASN A 61 8.20 7.93 -11.69
C ASN A 61 7.01 8.87 -11.45
N GLY A 62 6.80 9.30 -10.20
CA GLY A 62 5.74 10.23 -9.80
C GLY A 62 4.32 9.67 -9.88
N LYS A 63 4.12 8.38 -10.25
CA LYS A 63 2.79 7.77 -10.34
C LYS A 63 2.18 7.63 -8.95
N LYS A 64 0.86 7.82 -8.88
CA LYS A 64 0.08 7.78 -7.64
C LYS A 64 -1.12 6.86 -7.81
N LEU A 65 -1.46 6.14 -6.75
CA LEU A 65 -2.66 5.31 -6.65
C LEU A 65 -3.33 5.54 -5.29
N MET A 66 -4.64 5.25 -5.22
CA MET A 66 -5.47 5.32 -4.01
C MET A 66 -6.22 4.01 -3.82
#